data_AF-A0A5D3BWF5-F1
#
_entry.id   AF-A0A5D3BWF5-F1
#
_cell.length_a   1.000
_cell.length_b   1.000
_cell.length_c   1.000
_cell.angle_alpha   90.00
_cell.angle_beta   90.00
_cell.angle_gamma   90.00
#
_symmetry.space_group_name_H-M   'P 1'
#
loop_
_entity.id
_entity.type
_entity.pdbx_description
1 polymer ?
#
loop_
_entity_poly.entity_id
_entity_poly.type
_entity_poly.pdbx_seq_one_letter_code
_entity_poly.pdbx_strand_id
1 'polypeptide(L)' 'MPADESIAEFNVEVLDLANKSFTLDEEISDTKLVRKVLTSLPSCFDIKVTTIEEANDIHNEAS' A
#
# COMPACT_ATOMS: atom_id res chain seq x y z
N MET A 1 -7.22 17.76 6.76
CA MET A 1 -6.68 17.58 5.41
C MET A 1 -7.84 17.43 4.45
N PRO A 2 -7.96 18.28 3.41
CA PRO A 2 -8.94 18.07 2.36
C PRO A 2 -8.62 16.74 1.66
N ALA A 3 -9.65 15.92 1.41
CA ALA A 3 -9.48 14.58 0.84
C ALA A 3 -8.73 14.57 -0.52
N ASP A 4 -8.81 15.67 -1.27
CA ASP A 4 -8.08 15.84 -2.54
C ASP A 4 -6.56 15.83 -2.38
N GLU A 5 -6.03 16.40 -1.29
CA GLU A 5 -4.58 16.40 -1.00
C GLU A 5 -4.11 14.98 -0.68
N SER A 6 -4.95 14.22 0.03
CA SER A 6 -4.70 12.82 0.40
C SER A 6 -4.77 11.85 -0.80
N ILE A 7 -5.64 12.10 -1.79
CA ILE A 7 -5.72 11.30 -3.02
C ILE A 7 -4.48 11.56 -3.90
N ALA A 8 -4.02 12.82 -3.96
CA ALA A 8 -2.82 13.17 -4.71
C ALA A 8 -1.58 12.49 -4.10
N GLU A 9 -1.43 12.50 -2.78
CA GLU A 9 -0.36 11.77 -2.07
C GLU A 9 -0.41 10.27 -2.37
N PHE A 10 -1.58 9.65 -2.27
CA PHE A 10 -1.75 8.23 -2.61
C PHE A 10 -1.31 7.92 -4.05
N ASN A 11 -1.69 8.76 -5.02
CA ASN A 11 -1.31 8.55 -6.41
C ASN A 11 0.20 8.65 -6.65
N VAL A 12 0.90 9.51 -5.90
CA VAL A 12 2.36 9.60 -5.95
C VAL A 12 3.00 8.31 -5.43
N GLU A 13 2.48 7.74 -4.34
CA GLU A 13 2.98 6.48 -3.79
C GLU A 13 2.73 5.29 -4.71
N VAL A 14 1.57 5.23 -5.37
CA VAL A 14 1.27 4.21 -6.39
C VAL A 14 2.23 4.31 -7.58
N LEU A 15 2.55 5.53 -8.03
CA LEU A 15 3.48 5.74 -9.14
C LEU A 15 4.91 5.31 -8.75
N ASP A 16 5.35 5.66 -7.54
CA ASP A 16 6.65 5.22 -7.01
C ASP A 16 6.72 3.70 -6.85
N LEU A 17 5.63 3.07 -6.38
CA LEU A 17 5.51 1.62 -6.31
C LEU A 17 5.62 0.95 -7.69
N ALA A 18 4.94 1.47 -8.71
CA ALA A 18 5.02 0.96 -10.08
C ALA A 18 6.45 1.08 -10.65
N ASN A 19 7.10 2.22 -10.42
CA ASN A 19 8.49 2.47 -10.86
C ASN A 19 9.49 1.51 -10.19
N LYS A 20 9.36 1.30 -8.88
CA LYS A 20 10.21 0.34 -8.12
C LYS A 20 10.00 -1.09 -8.59
N SER A 21 8.76 -1.47 -8.87
CA SER A 21 8.42 -2.82 -9.35
C SER A 21 8.98 -3.08 -10.75
N PHE A 22 8.87 -2.09 -11.65
CA PHE A 22 9.45 -2.16 -13.00
C PHE A 22 10.98 -2.29 -12.98
N THR A 23 11.65 -1.67 -12.00
CA THR A 23 13.13 -1.67 -11.91
C THR A 23 13.69 -2.99 -11.37
N LEU A 24 12.90 -3.75 -10.60
CA LEU A 24 13.36 -4.95 -9.90
C LEU A 24 13.42 -6.20 -10.77
N ASP A 25 12.78 -6.20 -11.97
CA ASP A 25 12.63 -7.34 -12.89
C ASP A 25 12.19 -8.66 -12.19
N GLU A 26 11.61 -8.52 -10.99
CA GLU A 26 11.15 -9.59 -10.11
C GLU A 26 9.63 -9.65 -10.20
N GLU A 27 9.09 -10.84 -10.41
CA GLU A 27 7.66 -11.08 -10.34
C GLU A 27 7.18 -10.85 -8.90
N ILE A 28 6.54 -9.71 -8.67
CA ILE A 28 5.89 -9.42 -7.39
C ILE A 28 4.68 -10.33 -7.25
N SER A 29 4.65 -11.14 -6.19
CA SER A 29 3.48 -11.94 -5.84
C SER A 29 2.31 -11.05 -5.41
N ASP A 30 1.09 -11.52 -5.64
CA ASP A 30 -0.14 -10.82 -5.27
C ASP A 30 -0.15 -10.39 -3.79
N THR A 31 0.34 -11.25 -2.88
CA THR A 31 0.43 -10.93 -1.45
C THR A 31 1.37 -9.74 -1.19
N LYS A 32 2.52 -9.68 -1.88
CA LYS A 32 3.50 -8.59 -1.74
C LYS A 32 2.96 -7.30 -2.36
N LEU A 33 2.17 -7.40 -3.43
CA LEU A 33 1.46 -6.27 -4.04
C LEU A 33 0.38 -5.72 -3.11
N VAL A 34 -0.51 -6.59 -2.61
CA VAL A 34 -1.59 -6.21 -1.68
C VAL A 34 -1.03 -5.52 -0.44
N ARG A 35 0.04 -6.07 0.15
CA ARG A 35 0.71 -5.43 1.29
C ARG A 35 1.20 -4.02 0.96
N LYS A 36 1.89 -3.84 -0.17
CA LYS A 36 2.43 -2.54 -0.60
C LYS A 36 1.33 -1.52 -0.91
N VAL A 37 0.21 -1.96 -1.45
CA VAL A 37 -0.97 -1.10 -1.67
C VAL A 37 -1.61 -0.69 -0.34
N LEU A 38 -1.77 -1.63 0.59
CA LEU A 38 -2.34 -1.32 1.91
C LEU A 38 -1.47 -0.35 2.72
N THR A 39 -0.14 -0.49 2.66
CA THR A 39 0.81 0.41 3.35
C THR A 39 0.94 1.80 2.72
N SER A 40 0.51 1.96 1.47
CA SER A 40 0.52 3.27 0.79
C SER A 40 -0.80 4.03 0.92
N LEU A 41 -1.83 3.42 1.49
CA LEU A 41 -3.09 4.10 1.71
C LEU A 41 -2.92 5.23 2.74
N PRO A 42 -3.61 6.37 2.55
CA PRO A 42 -3.61 7.43 3.55
C PRO A 42 -4.13 6.96 4.91
N SER A 43 -3.65 7.58 5.99
CA SER A 43 -3.97 7.17 7.37
C SER A 43 -5.47 7.21 7.73
N CYS A 44 -6.30 7.91 6.96
CA CYS A 44 -7.75 7.83 7.12
C CYS A 44 -8.32 6.43 6.84
N PHE A 45 -7.55 5.54 6.22
CA PHE A 45 -7.92 4.15 5.97
C PHE A 45 -7.39 3.18 7.01
N ASP A 46 -6.59 3.61 8.00
CA ASP A 46 -5.91 2.74 8.97
C ASP A 46 -6.85 1.72 9.61
N ILE A 47 -8.02 2.17 10.09
CA ILE A 47 -9.01 1.28 10.73
C ILE A 47 -9.46 0.16 9.79
N LYS A 48 -9.66 0.49 8.50
CA LYS A 48 -10.07 -0.48 7.48
C LYS A 48 -8.91 -1.38 7.07
N VAL A 49 -7.70 -0.84 6.98
CA VAL A 49 -6.47 -1.59 6.69
C VAL A 49 -6.23 -2.63 7.79
N THR A 50 -6.25 -2.24 9.06
CA THR A 50 -6.09 -3.17 10.19
C THR A 50 -7.13 -4.29 10.17
N THR A 51 -8.39 -3.98 9.88
CA THR A 51 -9.45 -5.01 9.78
C THR A 51 -9.17 -6.02 8.65
N ILE A 52 -8.64 -5.55 7.51
CA ILE A 52 -8.30 -6.40 6.37
C ILE A 52 -7.07 -7.24 6.68
N GLU A 53 -6.05 -6.67 7.32
CA GLU A 53 -4.84 -7.38 7.73
C GLU A 53 -5.15 -8.49 8.73
N GLU A 54 -5.96 -8.21 9.76
CA GLU A 54 -6.41 -9.19 10.76
C GLU A 54 -7.24 -10.32 10.15
N ALA A 55 -8.12 -10.00 9.19
CA ALA A 55 -8.98 -11.01 8.54
C ALA A 55 -8.23 -11.92 7.57
N ASN A 56 -7.13 -11.44 6.98
CA ASN A 56 -6.39 -12.16 5.94
C ASN A 56 -4.98 -12.60 6.38
N ASP A 57 -4.62 -12.44 7.66
CA ASP A 57 -3.29 -12.75 8.22
C ASP A 57 -2.14 -12.09 7.44
N ILE A 58 -2.37 -10.86 6.98
CA ILE A 58 -1.37 -10.08 6.24
C ILE A 58 -0.61 -9.23 7.26
N HIS A 59 0.33 -9.84 7.98
CA HIS A 59 1.16 -9.10 8.93
C HIS A 59 2.23 -8.26 8.23
N ASN A 60 2.44 -7.03 8.70
CA ASN A 60 3.60 -6.21 8.37
C ASN A 60 4.80 -6.71 9.19
N GLU A 61 5.88 -7.16 8.54
CA GLU A 61 7.15 -7.34 9.27
C GLU A 61 7.65 -5.95 9.62
N ALA A 62 7.69 -5.63 10.92
CA ALA A 62 8.24 -4.38 11.41
C ALA A 62 9.68 -4.25 10.92
N SER A 63 9.90 -3.33 9.97
CA SER A 63 11.23 -2.93 9.50
C SER A 63 11.85 -1.89 10.43
#